data_AF-A0A2V9KPY2-F1
#
_entry.id   AF-A0A2V9KPY2-F1
#
_cell.length_a   1.000
_cell.length_b   1.000
_cell.length_c   1.000
_cell.angle_alpha   90.00
_cell.angle_beta   90.00
_cell.angle_gamma   90.00
#
_symmetry.space_group_name_H-M   'P 1'
#
loop_
_entity.id
_entity.type
_entity.pdbx_description
1 polymer ?
#
loop_
_entity_poly.entity_id
_entity_poly.type
_entity_poly.pdbx_seq_one_letter_code
_entity_poly.pdbx_strand_id
1 'polypeptide(L)'
;MSCSNSSAAACANGGLGYQTMDNIALEAQNVGKTWKSYGECMPYVGYTGGSTTCPNNGPRYIDYHVPLSYFTNINTAQDLVPFEDPNVGFAHDLTSGTLPNFSYVTPNGCHTGRDATYNSGNSSCFTDHRCSAMTTIAAELCTADNWVSANIKPLVQSSYLQAGGDGLLIISFDEDLQCGGHLATVLVSSKLRSAGVESSRLYQNENVLRAMAEGLGLRTTGLGAAAWANNMADFFSAPAPITLTDQNWGACKSNCSSSPSAIASGKFAVSQGQLIVAFCGIYNVATTTPPLVTDTAGNNFFQVGLNQVNGSGSDSMAMFYAKNAIASLSDAVTCNWGSASSTILSVTAHAYSGADPVAPLDAIASGTARGLTSIQTAPFSTSSANEIIVAGMMSGSSCITPPSPGSGYAMEIDVLPSGCSSAVAAAEDAVVTSQRSNITASMTFSSNTWADMIVAISRSARRAQHRPSRSAIPRARC
;
A
#
# COMPACT_ATOMS: atom_id res chain seq x y z
N MET A 1 8.55 -21.93 0.14
CA MET A 1 9.22 -22.90 1.04
C MET A 1 10.57 -23.19 0.42
N SER A 2 11.67 -22.93 1.11
CA SER A 2 12.97 -23.57 0.81
C SER A 2 13.30 -24.48 2.00
N CYS A 3 13.85 -25.66 1.74
CA CYS A 3 14.17 -26.67 2.75
C CYS A 3 15.37 -26.31 3.67
N SER A 4 15.55 -25.05 4.04
CA SER A 4 16.77 -24.57 4.71
C SER A 4 17.00 -25.11 6.13
N ASN A 5 15.97 -25.68 6.78
CA ASN A 5 16.04 -26.22 8.15
C ASN A 5 15.58 -27.69 8.27
N SER A 6 15.29 -28.36 7.15
CA SER A 6 14.83 -29.75 7.15
C SER A 6 15.88 -30.65 6.48
N SER A 7 16.22 -31.78 7.11
CA SER A 7 17.20 -32.72 6.55
C SER A 7 16.81 -33.16 5.14
N ALA A 8 17.79 -33.54 4.32
CA ALA A 8 17.55 -33.96 2.93
C ALA A 8 16.53 -35.11 2.78
N ALA A 9 16.31 -35.90 3.84
CA ALA A 9 15.29 -36.95 3.91
C ALA A 9 13.85 -36.44 4.07
N ALA A 10 13.63 -35.18 4.42
CA ALA A 10 12.29 -34.57 4.47
C ALA A 10 11.81 -34.09 3.09
N CYS A 11 12.74 -33.70 2.22
CA CYS A 11 12.47 -33.17 0.89
C CYS A 11 12.60 -34.25 -0.20
N ALA A 12 13.23 -35.39 0.11
CA ALA A 12 13.17 -36.62 -0.69
C ALA A 12 12.16 -37.62 -0.11
N ASN A 13 11.04 -37.84 -0.83
CA ASN A 13 9.91 -38.73 -0.51
C ASN A 13 8.91 -38.22 0.55
N GLY A 14 8.03 -37.27 0.17
CA GLY A 14 6.69 -37.11 0.76
C GLY A 14 6.59 -36.80 2.26
N GLY A 15 7.69 -36.47 2.93
CA GLY A 15 7.79 -36.44 4.40
C GLY A 15 7.04 -35.32 5.11
N LEU A 16 6.65 -34.26 4.39
CA LEU A 16 5.89 -33.15 4.98
C LEU A 16 4.39 -33.44 5.08
N GLY A 17 3.83 -34.23 4.16
CA GLY A 17 2.39 -34.37 3.99
C GLY A 17 1.70 -33.07 3.54
N TYR A 18 0.37 -33.10 3.40
CA TYR A 18 -0.42 -31.92 3.09
C TYR A 18 -0.45 -30.92 4.26
N GLN A 19 -0.18 -29.66 3.97
CA GLN A 19 -0.08 -28.57 4.95
C GLN A 19 -1.40 -27.81 5.11
N THR A 20 -1.73 -27.48 6.36
CA THR A 20 -2.86 -26.60 6.72
C THR A 20 -2.40 -25.29 7.38
N MET A 21 -1.10 -25.02 7.40
CA MET A 21 -0.53 -23.78 7.93
C MET A 21 -0.80 -22.56 7.03
N ASP A 22 -0.83 -21.38 7.65
CA ASP A 22 -0.94 -20.10 6.94
C ASP A 22 0.16 -19.95 5.89
N ASN A 23 -0.23 -19.45 4.72
CA ASN A 23 0.61 -19.27 3.56
C ASN A 23 0.13 -18.08 2.72
N ILE A 24 0.98 -17.57 1.83
CA ILE A 24 0.70 -16.33 1.10
C ILE A 24 -0.55 -16.40 0.21
N ALA A 25 -0.92 -17.58 -0.30
CA ALA A 25 -2.13 -17.77 -1.09
C ALA A 25 -3.40 -17.73 -0.20
N LEU A 26 -3.37 -18.35 0.98
CA LEU A 26 -4.44 -18.19 1.97
C LEU A 26 -4.56 -16.74 2.42
N GLU A 27 -3.44 -16.03 2.63
CA GLU A 27 -3.50 -14.63 3.03
C GLU A 27 -4.02 -13.70 1.93
N ALA A 28 -3.72 -13.99 0.66
CA ALA A 28 -4.36 -13.32 -0.47
C ALA A 28 -5.88 -13.57 -0.48
N GLN A 29 -6.31 -14.83 -0.36
CA GLN A 29 -7.74 -15.21 -0.29
C GLN A 29 -8.46 -14.47 0.87
N ASN A 30 -7.84 -14.39 2.05
CA ASN A 30 -8.41 -13.75 3.25
C ASN A 30 -8.74 -12.26 3.06
N VAL A 31 -8.09 -11.57 2.10
CA VAL A 31 -8.34 -10.15 1.77
C VAL A 31 -8.96 -9.97 0.38
N GLY A 32 -9.51 -11.02 -0.22
CA GLY A 32 -10.17 -10.98 -1.52
C GLY A 32 -9.24 -10.79 -2.72
N LYS A 33 -7.94 -11.09 -2.57
CA LYS A 33 -6.95 -11.07 -3.65
C LYS A 33 -6.85 -12.44 -4.32
N THR A 34 -6.64 -12.43 -5.63
CA THR A 34 -6.49 -13.65 -6.44
C THR A 34 -5.05 -14.14 -6.42
N TRP A 35 -4.86 -15.45 -6.57
CA TRP A 35 -3.56 -16.08 -6.74
C TRP A 35 -3.63 -17.20 -7.78
N LYS A 36 -2.52 -17.52 -8.44
CA LYS A 36 -2.33 -18.79 -9.19
C LYS A 36 -0.89 -19.28 -9.08
N SER A 37 -0.72 -20.60 -9.11
CA SER A 37 0.56 -21.27 -9.32
C SER A 37 0.59 -21.84 -10.74
N TYR A 38 1.46 -21.32 -11.59
CA TYR A 38 1.66 -21.77 -12.96
C TYR A 38 2.83 -22.76 -13.01
N GLY A 39 2.53 -24.04 -13.21
CA GLY A 39 3.55 -25.09 -13.39
C GLY A 39 3.75 -25.41 -14.86
N GLU A 40 4.96 -25.25 -15.39
CA GLU A 40 5.28 -25.69 -16.75
C GLU A 40 5.14 -27.21 -16.87
N CYS A 41 4.50 -27.66 -17.95
CA CYS A 41 4.11 -29.04 -18.17
C CYS A 41 3.17 -29.67 -17.13
N MET A 42 2.50 -28.89 -16.27
CA MET A 42 1.53 -29.47 -15.35
C MET A 42 0.37 -30.13 -16.13
N PRO A 43 -0.06 -31.38 -15.81
CA PRO A 43 -0.99 -32.12 -16.67
C PRO A 43 -2.36 -31.47 -16.93
N TYR A 44 -2.96 -30.86 -15.91
CA TYR A 44 -4.28 -30.21 -15.97
C TYR A 44 -4.49 -29.31 -14.74
N VAL A 45 -5.47 -28.41 -14.81
CA VAL A 45 -5.84 -27.50 -13.70
C VAL A 45 -6.19 -28.28 -12.43
N GLY A 46 -5.57 -27.95 -11.31
CA GLY A 46 -5.77 -28.62 -10.03
C GLY A 46 -5.02 -29.94 -9.85
N TYR A 47 -4.01 -30.23 -10.67
CA TYR A 47 -3.20 -31.45 -10.53
C TYR A 47 -2.33 -31.46 -9.27
N THR A 48 -2.53 -32.48 -8.43
CA THR A 48 -1.74 -32.77 -7.22
C THR A 48 -1.13 -34.20 -7.25
N GLY A 49 -1.05 -34.82 -8.42
CA GLY A 49 -0.69 -36.23 -8.59
C GLY A 49 0.81 -36.58 -8.50
N GLY A 50 1.67 -35.65 -8.09
CA GLY A 50 3.12 -35.84 -7.98
C GLY A 50 3.91 -35.56 -9.27
N SER A 51 5.24 -35.68 -9.20
CA SER A 51 6.14 -35.43 -10.35
C SER A 51 5.87 -36.40 -11.50
N THR A 52 5.64 -35.90 -12.71
CA THR A 52 5.28 -36.71 -13.90
C THR A 52 5.95 -36.20 -15.18
N THR A 53 5.94 -36.99 -16.25
CA THR A 53 6.41 -36.55 -17.58
C THR A 53 5.45 -35.52 -18.17
N CYS A 54 5.96 -34.50 -18.87
CA CYS A 54 5.15 -33.56 -19.66
C CYS A 54 4.15 -34.34 -20.56
N PRO A 55 2.92 -33.83 -20.79
CA PRO A 55 1.94 -34.46 -21.67
C PRO A 55 2.42 -34.81 -23.09
N ASN A 56 3.46 -34.12 -23.59
CA ASN A 56 4.04 -34.32 -24.91
C ASN A 56 5.25 -35.28 -24.93
N ASN A 57 5.43 -36.14 -23.92
CA ASN A 57 6.66 -36.94 -23.68
C ASN A 57 7.93 -36.09 -23.59
N GLY A 58 7.78 -34.86 -23.10
CA GLY A 58 8.86 -33.90 -22.90
C GLY A 58 9.59 -34.08 -21.55
N PRO A 59 10.14 -33.00 -20.98
CA PRO A 59 10.77 -32.98 -19.66
C PRO A 59 9.84 -33.45 -18.53
N ARG A 60 10.30 -33.48 -17.27
CA ARG A 60 9.39 -33.74 -16.13
C ARG A 60 8.80 -32.44 -15.57
N TYR A 61 7.50 -32.48 -15.30
CA TYR A 61 6.86 -31.65 -14.28
C TYR A 61 7.29 -32.16 -12.90
N ILE A 62 7.70 -31.25 -12.01
CA ILE A 62 8.32 -31.60 -10.74
C ILE A 62 7.55 -30.95 -9.58
N ASP A 63 6.67 -31.73 -8.95
CA ASP A 63 5.70 -31.24 -7.95
C ASP A 63 6.36 -30.60 -6.72
N TYR A 64 7.52 -31.11 -6.29
CA TYR A 64 8.23 -30.58 -5.12
C TYR A 64 8.86 -29.18 -5.31
N HIS A 65 8.92 -28.67 -6.55
CA HIS A 65 9.23 -27.25 -6.81
C HIS A 65 7.95 -26.38 -7.02
N VAL A 66 6.75 -26.95 -6.82
CA VAL A 66 5.45 -26.26 -6.89
C VAL A 66 4.86 -26.20 -5.47
N PRO A 67 5.38 -25.31 -4.59
CA PRO A 67 5.09 -25.34 -3.15
C PRO A 67 3.61 -25.18 -2.80
N LEU A 68 2.83 -24.50 -3.65
CA LEU A 68 1.40 -24.28 -3.42
C LEU A 68 0.56 -25.55 -3.61
N SER A 69 1.08 -26.58 -4.28
CA SER A 69 0.39 -27.87 -4.44
C SER A 69 0.25 -28.68 -3.15
N TYR A 70 1.10 -28.40 -2.15
CA TYR A 70 1.10 -29.10 -0.86
C TYR A 70 0.14 -28.53 0.19
N PHE A 71 -0.54 -27.41 -0.07
CA PHE A 71 -1.47 -26.80 0.88
C PHE A 71 -2.92 -27.21 0.61
N THR A 72 -3.64 -27.64 1.66
CA THR A 72 -5.07 -28.03 1.57
C THR A 72 -6.03 -26.96 2.07
N ASN A 73 -5.53 -25.84 2.59
CA ASN A 73 -6.31 -24.70 3.06
C ASN A 73 -6.50 -23.60 1.99
N ILE A 74 -6.14 -23.86 0.73
CA ILE A 74 -6.25 -22.95 -0.40
C ILE A 74 -6.96 -23.62 -1.59
N ASN A 75 -7.42 -22.83 -2.56
CA ASN A 75 -8.22 -23.29 -3.70
C ASN A 75 -7.39 -24.00 -4.80
N THR A 76 -6.66 -25.07 -4.42
CA THR A 76 -5.79 -25.82 -5.34
C THR A 76 -6.52 -26.36 -6.57
N ALA A 77 -7.81 -26.70 -6.44
CA ALA A 77 -8.63 -27.27 -7.52
C ALA A 77 -8.86 -26.35 -8.73
N GLN A 78 -8.58 -25.04 -8.64
CA GLN A 78 -8.68 -24.08 -9.75
C GLN A 78 -7.40 -23.27 -9.96
N ASP A 79 -6.67 -22.98 -8.88
CA ASP A 79 -5.58 -22.01 -8.90
C ASP A 79 -4.18 -22.65 -9.03
N LEU A 80 -4.09 -23.98 -9.12
CA LEU A 80 -2.94 -24.66 -9.73
C LEU A 80 -3.20 -24.81 -11.24
N VAL A 81 -2.41 -24.16 -12.08
CA VAL A 81 -2.69 -24.06 -13.53
C VAL A 81 -1.47 -24.48 -14.37
N PRO A 82 -1.64 -25.22 -15.49
CA PRO A 82 -0.55 -25.43 -16.44
C PRO A 82 -0.08 -24.09 -17.02
N PHE A 83 1.24 -23.85 -17.03
CA PHE A 83 1.80 -22.58 -17.53
C PHE A 83 1.35 -22.29 -18.97
N GLU A 84 1.28 -23.35 -19.78
CA GLU A 84 0.96 -23.36 -21.20
C GLU A 84 -0.55 -23.46 -21.50
N ASP A 85 -1.44 -23.48 -20.50
CA ASP A 85 -2.88 -23.62 -20.75
C ASP A 85 -3.41 -22.43 -21.58
N PRO A 86 -4.07 -22.66 -22.72
CA PRO A 86 -4.47 -21.60 -23.65
C PRO A 86 -5.64 -20.74 -23.15
N ASN A 87 -6.36 -21.15 -22.10
CA ASN A 87 -7.56 -20.49 -21.59
C ASN A 87 -7.40 -19.94 -20.17
N VAL A 88 -6.43 -20.45 -19.39
CA VAL A 88 -6.18 -20.01 -18.00
C VAL A 88 -4.71 -19.90 -17.62
N GLY A 89 -3.78 -20.26 -18.50
CA GLY A 89 -2.33 -20.26 -18.26
C GLY A 89 -1.72 -18.86 -18.25
N PHE A 90 -0.42 -18.78 -17.99
CA PHE A 90 0.26 -17.52 -17.69
C PHE A 90 0.23 -16.53 -18.85
N ALA A 91 0.48 -17.00 -20.08
CA ALA A 91 0.43 -16.17 -21.28
C ALA A 91 -1.00 -15.71 -21.63
N HIS A 92 -2.01 -16.54 -21.35
CA HIS A 92 -3.41 -16.16 -21.50
C HIS A 92 -3.77 -15.04 -20.52
N ASP A 93 -3.53 -15.24 -19.22
CA ASP A 93 -3.87 -14.27 -18.18
C ASP A 93 -3.14 -12.92 -18.35
N LEU A 94 -1.89 -12.95 -18.82
CA LEU A 94 -1.13 -11.74 -19.13
C LEU A 94 -1.71 -10.96 -20.31
N THR A 95 -2.15 -11.65 -21.38
CA THR A 95 -2.67 -10.99 -22.59
C THR A 95 -4.12 -10.56 -22.47
N SER A 96 -4.92 -11.23 -21.63
CA SER A 96 -6.29 -10.85 -21.28
C SER A 96 -6.37 -9.79 -20.17
N GLY A 97 -5.27 -9.49 -19.49
CA GLY A 97 -5.24 -8.54 -18.36
C GLY A 97 -5.82 -9.11 -17.07
N THR A 98 -5.92 -10.44 -16.95
CA THR A 98 -6.47 -11.17 -15.80
C THR A 98 -5.41 -11.88 -14.95
N LEU A 99 -4.14 -11.43 -15.01
CA LEU A 99 -3.10 -11.92 -14.10
C LEU A 99 -3.55 -11.74 -12.64
N PRO A 100 -3.40 -12.77 -11.79
CA PRO A 100 -3.80 -12.69 -10.40
C PRO A 100 -2.87 -11.79 -9.62
N ASN A 101 -3.34 -11.29 -8.46
CA ASN A 101 -2.51 -10.43 -7.60
C ASN A 101 -1.21 -11.13 -7.19
N PHE A 102 -1.25 -12.44 -6.93
CA PHE A 102 -0.07 -13.26 -6.68
C PHE A 102 0.09 -14.35 -7.74
N SER A 103 1.17 -14.27 -8.53
CA SER A 103 1.54 -15.30 -9.51
C SER A 103 2.81 -16.01 -9.06
N TYR A 104 2.79 -17.33 -8.95
CA TYR A 104 3.98 -18.16 -8.73
C TYR A 104 4.25 -18.98 -9.99
N VAL A 105 5.46 -18.93 -10.56
CA VAL A 105 5.80 -19.62 -11.82
C VAL A 105 6.94 -20.60 -11.55
N THR A 106 6.71 -21.88 -11.84
CA THR A 106 7.71 -22.96 -11.72
C THR A 106 8.03 -23.52 -13.10
N PRO A 107 9.28 -23.40 -13.60
CA PRO A 107 9.72 -24.07 -14.82
C PRO A 107 9.81 -25.59 -14.65
N ASN A 108 9.75 -26.33 -15.76
CA ASN A 108 9.93 -27.79 -15.75
C ASN A 108 11.42 -28.15 -15.60
N GLY A 109 11.71 -29.45 -15.46
CA GLY A 109 13.08 -29.94 -15.21
C GLY A 109 14.18 -29.31 -16.08
N CYS A 110 13.94 -29.12 -17.39
CA CYS A 110 14.90 -28.54 -18.34
C CYS A 110 15.17 -27.04 -18.16
N HIS A 111 14.26 -26.31 -17.53
CA HIS A 111 14.28 -24.85 -17.46
C HIS A 111 14.57 -24.35 -16.04
N THR A 112 14.85 -25.27 -15.11
CA THR A 112 15.27 -24.96 -13.73
C THR A 112 16.69 -24.39 -13.62
N GLY A 113 17.56 -24.61 -14.62
CA GLY A 113 18.97 -24.27 -14.55
C GLY A 113 19.81 -25.20 -13.64
N ARG A 114 19.26 -26.37 -13.26
CA ARG A 114 19.93 -27.37 -12.43
C ARG A 114 20.98 -28.17 -13.22
N ASP A 115 22.04 -28.60 -12.56
CA ASP A 115 23.14 -29.37 -13.18
C ASP A 115 22.75 -30.80 -13.60
N ALA A 116 22.64 -31.05 -14.91
CA ALA A 116 22.49 -32.41 -15.46
C ALA A 116 23.77 -33.27 -15.40
N THR A 117 24.94 -32.69 -15.09
CA THR A 117 26.19 -33.45 -14.97
C THR A 117 26.37 -34.17 -13.64
N TYR A 118 25.50 -33.90 -12.66
CA TYR A 118 25.52 -34.58 -11.36
C TYR A 118 25.06 -36.04 -11.49
N ASN A 119 25.99 -36.88 -11.96
CA ASN A 119 25.85 -38.31 -12.10
C ASN A 119 26.32 -38.99 -10.80
N SER A 120 25.67 -38.66 -9.69
CA SER A 120 25.95 -39.27 -8.40
C SER A 120 25.61 -40.76 -8.45
N GLY A 121 26.64 -41.61 -8.36
CA GLY A 121 26.47 -43.06 -8.22
C GLY A 121 25.77 -43.51 -6.92
N ASN A 122 25.30 -42.57 -6.10
CA ASN A 122 24.49 -42.82 -4.91
C ASN A 122 23.77 -41.54 -4.40
N SER A 123 22.74 -41.06 -5.10
CA SER A 123 21.67 -40.27 -4.44
C SER A 123 20.35 -40.24 -5.21
N SER A 124 19.26 -40.53 -4.51
CA SER A 124 17.90 -40.71 -5.04
C SER A 124 17.13 -39.41 -5.34
N CYS A 125 17.82 -38.29 -5.59
CA CYS A 125 17.21 -36.96 -5.74
C CYS A 125 17.56 -36.26 -7.08
N PHE A 126 18.07 -37.01 -8.08
CA PHE A 126 18.84 -36.43 -9.20
C PHE A 126 18.56 -37.00 -10.60
N THR A 127 17.55 -37.86 -10.77
CA THR A 127 17.18 -38.42 -12.10
C THR A 127 16.21 -37.56 -12.90
N ASP A 128 15.56 -36.58 -12.27
CA ASP A 128 14.26 -36.08 -12.72
C ASP A 128 14.33 -34.77 -13.52
N HIS A 129 15.40 -34.01 -13.34
CA HIS A 129 15.61 -32.69 -13.98
C HIS A 129 16.33 -32.76 -15.33
N ARG A 130 16.59 -33.95 -15.88
CA ARG A 130 17.47 -34.08 -17.04
C ARG A 130 16.82 -33.61 -18.33
N CYS A 131 17.35 -32.53 -18.87
CA CYS A 131 17.19 -32.22 -20.28
C CYS A 131 18.10 -33.14 -21.12
N SER A 132 17.54 -33.84 -22.12
CA SER A 132 18.15 -35.03 -22.76
C SER A 132 19.39 -34.78 -23.63
N ALA A 133 19.99 -33.59 -23.59
CA ALA A 133 21.13 -33.19 -24.43
C ALA A 133 22.21 -32.34 -23.73
N MET A 134 22.08 -32.03 -22.43
CA MET A 134 22.98 -31.09 -21.75
C MET A 134 24.03 -31.76 -20.87
N THR A 135 25.27 -31.28 -20.99
CA THR A 135 26.47 -31.88 -20.38
C THR A 135 27.35 -30.86 -19.64
N THR A 136 26.84 -29.65 -19.39
CA THR A 136 27.53 -28.62 -18.59
C THR A 136 26.52 -27.71 -17.89
N ILE A 137 26.87 -27.21 -16.70
CA ILE A 137 26.11 -26.19 -15.95
C ILE A 137 25.84 -24.93 -16.81
N ALA A 138 26.81 -24.55 -17.65
CA ALA A 138 26.66 -23.40 -18.55
C ALA A 138 25.54 -23.58 -19.59
N ALA A 139 25.35 -24.80 -20.11
CA ALA A 139 24.27 -25.10 -21.06
C ALA A 139 22.88 -25.09 -20.39
N GLU A 140 22.80 -25.59 -19.14
CA GLU A 140 21.57 -25.59 -18.33
C GLU A 140 21.14 -24.16 -17.97
N LEU A 141 22.07 -23.35 -17.43
CA LEU A 141 21.82 -21.93 -17.15
C LEU A 141 21.45 -21.15 -18.43
N CYS A 142 22.08 -21.47 -19.58
CA CYS A 142 21.72 -20.87 -20.85
C CYS A 142 20.31 -21.25 -21.31
N THR A 143 19.87 -22.47 -21.02
CA THR A 143 18.52 -22.94 -21.39
C THR A 143 17.46 -22.31 -20.48
N ALA A 144 17.74 -22.17 -19.19
CA ALA A 144 16.92 -21.39 -18.27
C ALA A 144 16.83 -19.90 -18.67
N ASP A 145 17.94 -19.24 -19.02
CA ASP A 145 17.94 -17.84 -19.47
C ASP A 145 17.13 -17.66 -20.77
N ASN A 146 17.32 -18.54 -21.76
CA ASN A 146 16.52 -18.54 -22.99
C ASN A 146 15.02 -18.73 -22.70
N TRP A 147 14.67 -19.61 -21.75
CA TRP A 147 13.28 -19.82 -21.34
C TRP A 147 12.68 -18.57 -20.67
N VAL A 148 13.39 -17.94 -19.74
CA VAL A 148 12.97 -16.68 -19.09
C VAL A 148 12.84 -15.56 -20.13
N SER A 149 13.79 -15.46 -21.06
CA SER A 149 13.82 -14.48 -22.15
C SER A 149 12.66 -14.65 -23.14
N ALA A 150 12.20 -15.88 -23.37
CA ALA A 150 11.02 -16.17 -24.18
C ALA A 150 9.70 -15.90 -23.43
N ASN A 151 9.57 -16.42 -22.21
CA ASN A 151 8.29 -16.55 -21.51
C ASN A 151 7.98 -15.40 -20.53
N ILE A 152 8.98 -14.82 -19.89
CA ILE A 152 8.80 -13.77 -18.85
C ILE A 152 8.99 -12.36 -19.43
N LYS A 153 9.72 -12.21 -20.54
CA LYS A 153 9.91 -10.93 -21.24
C LYS A 153 8.60 -10.19 -21.59
N PRO A 154 7.49 -10.85 -22.00
CA PRO A 154 6.20 -10.17 -22.17
C PRO A 154 5.69 -9.50 -20.88
N LEU A 155 5.87 -10.13 -19.70
CA LEU A 155 5.53 -9.53 -18.41
C LEU A 155 6.41 -8.29 -18.13
N VAL A 156 7.71 -8.36 -18.40
CA VAL A 156 8.64 -7.21 -18.26
C VAL A 156 8.24 -6.03 -19.15
N GLN A 157 7.62 -6.29 -20.30
CA GLN A 157 7.13 -5.27 -21.23
C GLN A 157 5.71 -4.78 -20.92
N SER A 158 4.98 -5.44 -20.02
CA SER A 158 3.60 -5.11 -19.65
C SER A 158 3.48 -3.86 -18.77
N SER A 159 2.28 -3.26 -18.73
CA SER A 159 1.96 -2.12 -17.87
C SER A 159 2.23 -2.35 -16.38
N TYR A 160 2.17 -3.61 -15.90
CA TYR A 160 2.43 -3.96 -14.51
C TYR A 160 3.86 -3.58 -14.05
N LEU A 161 4.87 -3.76 -14.92
CA LEU A 161 6.29 -3.53 -14.56
C LEU A 161 6.88 -2.26 -15.20
N GLN A 162 6.17 -1.63 -16.14
CA GLN A 162 6.56 -0.35 -16.73
C GLN A 162 6.25 0.84 -15.81
N ALA A 163 6.70 2.04 -16.20
CA ALA A 163 6.43 3.29 -15.47
C ALA A 163 4.91 3.50 -15.29
N GLY A 164 4.49 3.81 -14.06
CA GLY A 164 3.08 3.87 -13.67
C GLY A 164 2.56 2.59 -13.00
N GLY A 165 3.10 1.41 -13.38
CA GLY A 165 2.70 0.11 -12.81
C GLY A 165 3.02 -0.05 -11.32
N ASP A 166 2.48 -1.10 -10.72
CA ASP A 166 2.61 -1.48 -9.31
C ASP A 166 3.16 -2.89 -9.09
N GLY A 167 3.45 -3.63 -10.15
CA GLY A 167 3.96 -4.99 -10.09
C GLY A 167 5.37 -5.11 -9.51
N LEU A 168 5.63 -6.29 -8.93
CA LEU A 168 6.93 -6.76 -8.50
C LEU A 168 7.14 -8.17 -9.06
N LEU A 169 8.09 -8.31 -9.97
CA LEU A 169 8.61 -9.61 -10.41
C LEU A 169 9.86 -9.92 -9.59
N ILE A 170 9.93 -11.14 -9.07
CA ILE A 170 11.09 -11.68 -8.38
C ILE A 170 11.52 -12.93 -9.15
N ILE A 171 12.76 -12.95 -9.64
CA ILE A 171 13.39 -14.14 -10.23
C ILE A 171 14.44 -14.61 -9.22
N SER A 172 14.33 -15.86 -8.77
CA SER A 172 15.22 -16.43 -7.75
C SER A 172 15.43 -17.92 -8.00
N PHE A 173 16.56 -18.44 -7.55
CA PHE A 173 16.74 -19.87 -7.32
C PHE A 173 16.18 -20.25 -5.94
N ASP A 174 15.79 -21.50 -5.77
CA ASP A 174 15.32 -22.07 -4.50
C ASP A 174 16.49 -22.58 -3.63
N GLU A 175 17.54 -23.09 -4.27
CA GLU A 175 18.73 -23.66 -3.63
C GLU A 175 20.01 -23.47 -4.47
N ASP A 176 21.17 -23.58 -3.80
CA ASP A 176 22.50 -23.72 -4.43
C ASP A 176 22.84 -25.21 -4.53
N LEU A 177 23.90 -25.58 -5.25
CA LEU A 177 24.41 -26.95 -5.45
C LEU A 177 24.69 -27.73 -4.14
N GLN A 178 24.66 -27.05 -2.98
CA GLN A 178 24.87 -27.59 -1.63
C GLN A 178 23.60 -27.59 -0.76
N CYS A 179 22.41 -27.42 -1.35
CA CYS A 179 21.12 -27.32 -0.64
C CYS A 179 21.03 -26.09 0.32
N GLY A 180 21.81 -25.05 0.02
CA GLY A 180 21.94 -23.81 0.78
C GLY A 180 23.19 -23.06 0.33
N GLY A 181 23.09 -21.74 0.16
CA GLY A 181 24.18 -20.94 -0.40
C GLY A 181 23.76 -19.51 -0.74
N HIS A 182 24.59 -18.79 -1.51
CA HIS A 182 24.29 -17.43 -1.96
C HIS A 182 23.53 -17.48 -3.30
N LEU A 183 22.23 -17.20 -3.25
CA LEU A 183 21.32 -17.34 -4.38
C LEU A 183 21.19 -16.03 -5.16
N ALA A 184 21.23 -16.10 -6.49
CA ALA A 184 20.86 -14.96 -7.32
C ALA A 184 19.35 -14.68 -7.14
N THR A 185 19.02 -13.49 -6.62
CA THR A 185 17.65 -13.00 -6.46
C THR A 185 17.53 -11.63 -7.12
N VAL A 186 16.77 -11.55 -8.21
CA VAL A 186 16.61 -10.34 -9.03
C VAL A 186 15.19 -9.79 -8.84
N LEU A 187 15.10 -8.55 -8.36
CA LEU A 187 13.84 -7.81 -8.26
C LEU A 187 13.67 -6.92 -9.50
N VAL A 188 12.48 -6.94 -10.10
CA VAL A 188 12.10 -6.06 -11.21
C VAL A 188 10.78 -5.37 -10.85
N SER A 189 10.81 -4.05 -10.68
CA SER A 189 9.63 -3.23 -10.40
C SER A 189 9.86 -1.76 -10.77
N SER A 190 8.79 -1.05 -11.10
CA SER A 190 8.77 0.41 -11.28
C SER A 190 9.00 1.19 -9.97
N LYS A 191 8.97 0.50 -8.82
CA LYS A 191 9.08 1.09 -7.47
C LYS A 191 10.50 1.00 -6.87
N LEU A 192 11.45 0.35 -7.56
CA LEU A 192 12.84 0.23 -7.10
C LEU A 192 13.51 1.61 -6.92
N ARG A 193 14.45 1.73 -5.97
CA ARG A 193 15.14 3.00 -5.69
C ARG A 193 15.95 3.53 -6.87
N SER A 194 16.51 2.61 -7.66
CA SER A 194 17.21 2.86 -8.93
C SER A 194 17.29 1.55 -9.72
N ALA A 195 17.50 1.63 -11.04
CA ALA A 195 17.93 0.46 -11.81
C ALA A 195 19.35 0.04 -11.38
N GLY A 196 19.66 -1.26 -11.43
CA GLY A 196 20.97 -1.78 -10.97
C GLY A 196 21.20 -1.62 -9.47
N VAL A 197 20.14 -1.55 -8.67
CA VAL A 197 20.24 -1.50 -7.21
C VAL A 197 20.73 -2.83 -6.65
N GLU A 198 21.80 -2.78 -5.85
CA GLU A 198 22.25 -3.89 -5.01
C GLU A 198 22.12 -3.52 -3.53
N SER A 199 21.88 -4.52 -2.68
CA SER A 199 21.86 -4.36 -1.22
C SER A 199 23.08 -5.07 -0.61
N SER A 200 23.67 -4.45 0.42
CA SER A 200 24.72 -5.06 1.24
C SER A 200 24.16 -5.85 2.44
N ARG A 201 22.84 -5.92 2.57
CA ARG A 201 22.16 -6.66 3.65
C ARG A 201 22.06 -8.14 3.31
N LEU A 202 22.27 -9.00 4.31
CA LEU A 202 21.96 -10.41 4.19
C LEU A 202 20.43 -10.60 4.13
N TYR A 203 19.98 -11.29 3.09
CA TYR A 203 18.59 -11.68 2.89
C TYR A 203 18.50 -13.18 2.62
N GLN A 204 17.45 -13.79 3.16
CA GLN A 204 17.08 -15.20 3.01
C GLN A 204 15.66 -15.31 2.39
N ASN A 205 15.23 -16.52 2.06
CA ASN A 205 13.95 -16.76 1.37
C ASN A 205 12.72 -16.27 2.17
N GLU A 206 12.79 -16.21 3.50
CA GLU A 206 11.74 -15.61 4.33
C GLU A 206 11.66 -14.07 4.20
N ASN A 207 12.75 -13.39 3.88
CA ASN A 207 12.73 -11.95 3.59
C ASN A 207 12.03 -11.69 2.25
N VAL A 208 12.24 -12.56 1.25
CA VAL A 208 11.53 -12.53 -0.03
C VAL A 208 10.03 -12.78 0.17
N LEU A 209 9.67 -13.78 0.98
CA LEU A 209 8.27 -14.04 1.35
C LEU A 209 7.63 -12.84 2.08
N ARG A 210 8.35 -12.20 3.00
CA ARG A 210 7.90 -10.96 3.65
C ARG A 210 7.70 -9.83 2.66
N ALA A 211 8.64 -9.62 1.73
CA ALA A 211 8.55 -8.57 0.71
C ALA A 211 7.35 -8.76 -0.23
N MET A 212 7.05 -10.01 -0.63
CA MET A 212 5.84 -10.33 -1.39
C MET A 212 4.56 -10.01 -0.60
N ALA A 213 4.50 -10.41 0.68
CA ALA A 213 3.36 -10.14 1.54
C ALA A 213 3.14 -8.63 1.78
N GLU A 214 4.19 -7.88 2.11
CA GLU A 214 4.13 -6.42 2.31
C GLU A 214 3.74 -5.68 1.03
N GLY A 215 4.29 -6.08 -0.12
CA GLY A 215 3.92 -5.54 -1.43
C GLY A 215 2.43 -5.72 -1.73
N LEU A 216 1.91 -6.93 -1.49
CA LEU A 216 0.50 -7.27 -1.67
C LEU A 216 -0.43 -6.64 -0.62
N GLY A 217 0.10 -6.17 0.51
CA GLY A 217 -0.67 -5.64 1.64
C GLY A 217 -1.30 -6.73 2.52
N LEU A 218 -0.62 -7.87 2.66
CA LEU A 218 -1.06 -9.01 3.45
C LEU A 218 -0.51 -8.96 4.88
N ARG A 219 -1.13 -9.70 5.80
CA ARG A 219 -0.52 -9.94 7.13
C ARG A 219 0.71 -10.83 6.97
N THR A 220 1.73 -10.58 7.78
CA THR A 220 2.96 -11.40 7.81
C THR A 220 2.99 -12.39 8.98
N THR A 221 2.16 -12.18 10.01
CA THR A 221 2.21 -12.90 11.30
C THR A 221 1.98 -14.41 11.20
N GLY A 222 1.25 -14.89 10.19
CA GLY A 222 1.06 -16.33 9.92
C GLY A 222 2.15 -16.97 9.05
N LEU A 223 2.98 -16.18 8.36
CA LEU A 223 3.87 -16.65 7.28
C LEU A 223 5.20 -17.26 7.77
N GLY A 224 5.17 -17.95 8.90
CA GLY A 224 6.35 -18.60 9.50
C GLY A 224 7.48 -17.61 9.79
N ALA A 225 8.70 -17.93 9.34
CA ALA A 225 9.87 -17.07 9.54
C ALA A 225 9.71 -15.65 8.95
N ALA A 226 8.85 -15.47 7.92
CA ALA A 226 8.61 -14.17 7.30
C ALA A 226 7.89 -13.17 8.23
N ALA A 227 7.25 -13.65 9.30
CA ALA A 227 6.69 -12.79 10.36
C ALA A 227 7.76 -11.96 11.07
N TRP A 228 8.99 -12.50 11.19
CA TRP A 228 10.09 -11.94 11.99
C TRP A 228 11.29 -11.51 11.15
N ALA A 229 11.37 -11.96 9.89
CA ALA A 229 12.38 -11.55 8.92
C ALA A 229 12.40 -10.02 8.75
N ASN A 230 13.58 -9.42 8.52
CA ASN A 230 13.67 -8.01 8.12
C ASN A 230 12.98 -7.77 6.76
N ASN A 231 12.39 -6.60 6.55
CA ASN A 231 11.87 -6.23 5.23
C ASN A 231 13.02 -5.96 4.22
N MET A 232 12.66 -6.03 2.94
CA MET A 232 13.52 -5.68 1.80
C MET A 232 13.27 -4.23 1.32
N ALA A 233 12.81 -3.35 2.22
CA ALA A 233 12.37 -2.00 1.87
C ALA A 233 13.48 -1.11 1.31
N ASP A 234 14.75 -1.44 1.55
CA ASP A 234 15.89 -0.68 1.02
C ASP A 234 15.98 -0.77 -0.51
N PHE A 235 15.52 -1.85 -1.15
CA PHE A 235 15.48 -1.95 -2.62
C PHE A 235 14.52 -0.95 -3.27
N PHE A 236 13.56 -0.40 -2.53
CA PHE A 236 12.48 0.44 -3.03
C PHE A 236 12.71 1.92 -2.70
N SER A 237 12.18 2.82 -3.53
CA SER A 237 12.09 4.22 -3.11
C SER A 237 11.13 4.34 -1.94
N ALA A 238 11.45 5.19 -0.97
CA ALA A 238 10.46 5.69 -0.02
C ALA A 238 9.26 6.28 -0.79
N PRO A 239 8.02 6.16 -0.26
CA PRO A 239 6.89 6.96 -0.71
C PRO A 239 7.28 8.44 -0.78
N ALA A 240 6.68 9.19 -1.72
CA ALA A 240 6.87 10.64 -1.70
C ALA A 240 6.25 11.18 -0.39
N PRO A 241 6.91 12.12 0.31
CA PRO A 241 6.31 12.73 1.48
C PRO A 241 5.02 13.45 1.07
N ILE A 242 4.02 13.40 1.94
CA ILE A 242 2.81 14.19 1.74
C ILE A 242 3.16 15.64 2.07
N THR A 243 2.78 16.56 1.18
CA THR A 243 3.08 17.98 1.32
C THR A 243 1.84 18.81 1.05
N LEU A 244 1.53 19.77 1.93
CA LEU A 244 0.59 20.82 1.62
C LEU A 244 1.07 21.61 0.39
N THR A 245 0.16 21.90 -0.54
CA THR A 245 0.48 22.64 -1.79
C THR A 245 -0.29 23.93 -1.95
N ASP A 246 -1.51 24.01 -1.42
CA ASP A 246 -2.29 25.24 -1.36
C ASP A 246 -3.37 25.10 -0.26
N GLN A 247 -3.87 26.23 0.24
CA GLN A 247 -4.87 26.25 1.29
C GLN A 247 -5.64 27.57 1.34
N ASN A 248 -6.89 27.53 1.80
CA ASN A 248 -7.67 28.73 2.03
C ASN A 248 -8.80 28.51 3.05
N TRP A 249 -9.41 29.59 3.52
CA TRP A 249 -10.49 29.56 4.51
C TRP A 249 -11.58 30.57 4.19
N GLY A 250 -12.71 30.44 4.88
CA GLY A 250 -13.80 31.40 4.85
C GLY A 250 -14.56 31.36 6.17
N ALA A 251 -14.93 32.52 6.70
CA ALA A 251 -15.70 32.60 7.93
C ALA A 251 -16.46 33.92 8.06
N CYS A 252 -17.53 33.90 8.85
CA CYS A 252 -18.26 35.09 9.23
C CYS A 252 -18.88 34.94 10.62
N LYS A 253 -19.00 36.07 11.36
CA LYS A 253 -19.51 36.12 12.73
C LYS A 253 -20.86 36.83 12.87
N SER A 254 -21.10 37.88 12.08
CA SER A 254 -22.29 38.74 12.22
C SER A 254 -22.79 39.37 10.91
N ASN A 255 -21.92 39.52 9.91
CA ASN A 255 -22.22 40.24 8.65
C ASN A 255 -22.24 39.35 7.40
N CYS A 256 -22.33 38.02 7.52
CA CYS A 256 -22.89 37.23 6.42
C CYS A 256 -24.34 37.69 6.23
N SER A 257 -24.67 38.18 5.04
CA SER A 257 -25.93 38.87 4.70
C SER A 257 -27.17 38.11 5.20
N SER A 258 -27.69 38.53 6.36
CA SER A 258 -28.86 38.01 7.07
C SER A 258 -28.99 36.47 7.11
N SER A 259 -28.29 35.86 8.08
CA SER A 259 -28.46 34.45 8.49
C SER A 259 -28.10 33.41 7.42
N PRO A 260 -26.80 33.20 7.13
CA PRO A 260 -26.36 32.16 6.19
C PRO A 260 -26.70 30.75 6.71
N SER A 261 -26.99 29.82 5.80
CA SER A 261 -26.92 28.38 6.08
C SER A 261 -25.60 27.74 5.61
N ALA A 262 -24.77 28.49 4.90
CA ALA A 262 -23.55 27.98 4.27
C ALA A 262 -22.42 29.02 4.26
N ILE A 263 -21.17 28.54 4.23
CA ILE A 263 -19.95 29.34 4.04
C ILE A 263 -19.02 28.62 3.07
N ALA A 264 -18.35 29.39 2.20
CA ALA A 264 -17.36 28.89 1.25
C ALA A 264 -15.96 29.41 1.62
N SER A 265 -14.93 28.61 1.35
CA SER A 265 -13.54 29.03 1.47
C SER A 265 -13.19 30.09 0.41
N GLY A 266 -12.10 30.81 0.62
CA GLY A 266 -11.39 31.46 -0.48
C GLY A 266 -10.92 30.45 -1.53
N LYS A 267 -10.42 30.96 -2.66
CA LYS A 267 -9.96 30.15 -3.78
C LYS A 267 -8.58 29.54 -3.54
N PHE A 268 -8.42 28.26 -3.89
CA PHE A 268 -7.15 27.53 -3.83
C PHE A 268 -6.98 26.62 -5.05
N ALA A 269 -5.75 26.25 -5.37
CA ALA A 269 -5.41 25.37 -6.47
C ALA A 269 -5.30 23.90 -6.01
N VAL A 270 -5.84 23.00 -6.83
CA VAL A 270 -5.81 21.55 -6.66
C VAL A 270 -5.33 20.91 -7.96
N SER A 271 -4.33 20.05 -7.87
CA SER A 271 -3.85 19.22 -8.99
C SER A 271 -4.55 17.86 -9.01
N GLN A 272 -4.63 17.25 -10.18
CA GLN A 272 -5.29 15.94 -10.34
C GLN A 272 -4.65 14.90 -9.40
N GLY A 273 -5.49 14.18 -8.65
CA GLY A 273 -5.05 13.09 -7.78
C GLY A 273 -4.69 13.51 -6.35
N GLN A 274 -4.74 14.81 -6.03
CA GLN A 274 -4.48 15.29 -4.67
C GLN A 274 -5.57 14.88 -3.67
N LEU A 275 -5.25 15.06 -2.38
CA LEU A 275 -6.20 14.97 -1.27
C LEU A 275 -6.63 16.39 -0.89
N ILE A 276 -7.94 16.66 -0.86
CA ILE A 276 -8.49 17.85 -0.20
C ILE A 276 -8.90 17.46 1.21
N VAL A 277 -8.51 18.24 2.21
CA VAL A 277 -8.98 18.12 3.60
C VAL A 277 -9.71 19.40 3.98
N ALA A 278 -10.95 19.26 4.48
CA ALA A 278 -11.78 20.38 4.87
C ALA A 278 -12.29 20.25 6.31
N PHE A 279 -12.30 21.34 7.06
CA PHE A 279 -12.98 21.44 8.35
C PHE A 279 -14.14 22.41 8.23
N CYS A 280 -15.30 22.04 8.75
CA CYS A 280 -16.51 22.85 8.82
C CYS A 280 -16.86 23.11 10.29
N GLY A 281 -16.86 24.36 10.73
CA GLY A 281 -17.19 24.74 12.10
C GLY A 281 -18.44 25.61 12.20
N ILE A 282 -19.23 25.41 13.25
CA ILE A 282 -20.40 26.21 13.60
C ILE A 282 -20.38 26.54 15.10
N TYR A 283 -20.58 27.81 15.44
CA TYR A 283 -20.67 28.30 16.83
C TYR A 283 -22.12 28.37 17.30
N ASN A 284 -22.34 28.28 18.61
CA ASN A 284 -23.62 28.43 19.32
C ASN A 284 -24.80 27.60 18.77
N VAL A 285 -24.50 26.50 18.08
CA VAL A 285 -25.46 25.46 17.70
C VAL A 285 -24.78 24.11 17.90
N ALA A 286 -25.05 23.47 19.04
CA ALA A 286 -24.59 22.11 19.30
C ALA A 286 -25.38 21.12 18.43
N THR A 287 -24.92 20.87 17.20
CA THR A 287 -25.57 19.94 16.27
C THR A 287 -24.88 18.57 16.28
N THR A 288 -25.65 17.51 16.04
CA THR A 288 -25.10 16.18 15.73
C THR A 288 -25.02 15.91 14.23
N THR A 289 -25.81 16.63 13.42
CA THR A 289 -25.91 16.43 11.97
C THR A 289 -24.80 17.16 11.21
N PRO A 290 -23.87 16.46 10.56
CA PRO A 290 -22.80 17.07 9.75
C PRO A 290 -23.36 17.96 8.62
N PRO A 291 -22.68 19.06 8.23
CA PRO A 291 -23.06 19.82 7.05
C PRO A 291 -22.87 18.99 5.77
N LEU A 292 -23.64 19.33 4.73
CA LEU A 292 -23.31 18.91 3.38
C LEU A 292 -22.06 19.69 2.91
N VAL A 293 -21.09 18.98 2.34
CA VAL A 293 -19.87 19.58 1.78
C VAL A 293 -19.82 19.34 0.28
N THR A 294 -19.59 20.42 -0.46
CA THR A 294 -19.40 20.45 -1.91
C THR A 294 -18.24 21.39 -2.24
N ASP A 295 -17.62 21.26 -3.39
CA ASP A 295 -16.71 22.28 -3.93
C ASP A 295 -17.09 22.73 -5.34
N THR A 296 -16.26 23.57 -5.95
CA THR A 296 -16.52 24.10 -7.30
C THR A 296 -15.96 23.20 -8.42
N ALA A 297 -15.07 22.26 -8.10
CA ALA A 297 -14.60 21.23 -9.02
C ALA A 297 -15.57 20.03 -9.15
N GLY A 298 -16.47 19.84 -8.18
CA GLY A 298 -17.41 18.71 -8.14
C GLY A 298 -16.83 17.45 -7.49
N ASN A 299 -15.87 17.59 -6.57
CA ASN A 299 -15.31 16.44 -5.87
C ASN A 299 -16.33 15.81 -4.90
N ASN A 300 -16.19 14.50 -4.69
CA ASN A 300 -17.00 13.76 -3.72
C ASN A 300 -16.30 13.75 -2.34
N PHE A 301 -16.95 14.36 -1.34
CA PHE A 301 -16.43 14.45 0.02
C PHE A 301 -16.93 13.30 0.90
N PHE A 302 -16.00 12.75 1.68
CA PHE A 302 -16.24 11.74 2.70
C PHE A 302 -16.06 12.39 4.07
N GLN A 303 -17.01 12.18 4.98
CA GLN A 303 -16.88 12.63 6.37
C GLN A 303 -15.83 11.80 7.11
N VAL A 304 -15.02 12.47 7.93
CA VAL A 304 -14.10 11.84 8.87
C VAL A 304 -14.85 11.53 10.17
N GLY A 305 -14.87 10.25 10.55
CA GLY A 305 -15.66 9.79 11.69
C GLY A 305 -17.16 9.78 11.43
N LEU A 306 -17.94 9.38 12.45
CA LEU A 306 -19.39 9.18 12.30
C LEU A 306 -20.24 10.43 12.57
N ASN A 307 -19.73 11.41 13.33
CA ASN A 307 -20.50 12.57 13.80
C ASN A 307 -19.62 13.83 13.84
N GLN A 308 -20.25 15.00 14.01
CA GLN A 308 -19.55 16.20 14.48
C GLN A 308 -19.00 16.00 15.91
N VAL A 309 -17.93 16.71 16.27
CA VAL A 309 -17.47 16.88 17.65
C VAL A 309 -18.06 18.18 18.19
N ASN A 310 -18.70 18.11 19.35
CA ASN A 310 -19.45 19.21 19.99
C ASN A 310 -19.34 19.16 21.53
N GLY A 311 -18.24 18.59 22.03
CA GLY A 311 -18.01 18.31 23.44
C GLY A 311 -17.82 19.57 24.29
N SER A 312 -17.46 20.71 23.72
CA SER A 312 -17.25 21.97 24.47
C SER A 312 -18.58 22.51 25.02
N GLY A 313 -19.68 22.27 24.29
CA GLY A 313 -21.06 22.66 24.63
C GLY A 313 -21.58 23.91 23.91
N SER A 314 -20.73 24.66 23.21
CA SER A 314 -21.10 25.92 22.54
C SER A 314 -20.63 26.03 21.09
N ASP A 315 -20.05 24.99 20.53
CA ASP A 315 -19.67 24.90 19.12
C ASP A 315 -19.81 23.45 18.62
N SER A 316 -19.63 23.26 17.33
CA SER A 316 -19.52 21.95 16.73
C SER A 316 -18.65 22.01 15.49
N MET A 317 -17.87 20.95 15.25
CA MET A 317 -16.99 20.84 14.10
C MET A 317 -17.12 19.46 13.43
N ALA A 318 -17.05 19.43 12.10
CA ALA A 318 -16.80 18.21 11.34
C ALA A 318 -15.58 18.37 10.44
N MET A 319 -14.95 17.25 10.12
CA MET A 319 -13.85 17.15 9.17
C MET A 319 -14.29 16.27 8.00
N PHE A 320 -13.85 16.61 6.81
CA PHE A 320 -14.16 15.92 5.56
C PHE A 320 -12.90 15.81 4.71
N TYR A 321 -12.88 14.85 3.78
CA TYR A 321 -11.84 14.76 2.77
C TYR A 321 -12.39 14.37 1.40
N ALA A 322 -11.75 14.84 0.34
CA ALA A 322 -11.95 14.31 -1.01
C ALA A 322 -10.63 13.72 -1.51
N LYS A 323 -10.66 12.46 -1.96
CA LYS A 323 -9.51 11.71 -2.47
C LYS A 323 -9.49 11.71 -4.00
N ASN A 324 -8.30 11.61 -4.60
CA ASN A 324 -8.12 11.63 -6.05
C ASN A 324 -8.79 12.85 -6.71
N ALA A 325 -8.58 14.03 -6.12
CA ALA A 325 -9.31 15.24 -6.47
C ALA A 325 -9.17 15.63 -7.96
N ILE A 326 -10.24 16.19 -8.50
CA ILE A 326 -10.34 16.77 -9.84
C ILE A 326 -9.50 18.06 -9.85
N ALA A 327 -8.67 18.22 -10.88
CA ALA A 327 -7.83 19.41 -11.01
C ALA A 327 -8.64 20.70 -11.19
N SER A 328 -8.29 21.75 -10.44
CA SER A 328 -8.86 23.09 -10.54
C SER A 328 -7.86 24.14 -10.08
N LEU A 329 -7.72 25.25 -10.81
CA LEU A 329 -6.86 26.39 -10.42
C LEU A 329 -7.59 27.40 -9.52
N SER A 330 -8.86 27.15 -9.20
CA SER A 330 -9.70 28.08 -8.45
C SER A 330 -10.83 27.32 -7.76
N ASP A 331 -10.49 26.31 -6.97
CA ASP A 331 -11.48 25.57 -6.21
C ASP A 331 -11.89 26.31 -4.92
N ALA A 332 -13.07 26.00 -4.38
CA ALA A 332 -13.51 26.46 -3.06
C ALA A 332 -14.47 25.45 -2.45
N VAL A 333 -14.16 25.02 -1.22
CA VAL A 333 -15.03 24.12 -0.46
C VAL A 333 -16.12 24.93 0.22
N THR A 334 -17.36 24.44 0.16
CA THR A 334 -18.55 25.03 0.77
C THR A 334 -19.16 24.05 1.75
N CYS A 335 -19.31 24.49 3.00
CA CYS A 335 -20.05 23.76 4.05
C CYS A 335 -21.47 24.34 4.14
N ASN A 336 -22.51 23.50 4.14
CA ASN A 336 -23.91 23.91 4.21
C ASN A 336 -24.68 23.09 5.26
N TRP A 337 -25.21 23.77 6.27
CA TRP A 337 -25.99 23.18 7.37
C TRP A 337 -27.50 23.15 7.11
N GLY A 338 -27.97 23.62 5.94
CA GLY A 338 -29.36 23.53 5.50
C GLY A 338 -30.34 24.51 6.18
N SER A 339 -30.11 24.87 7.44
CA SER A 339 -30.84 25.91 8.16
C SER A 339 -29.99 27.16 8.37
N ALA A 340 -30.64 28.32 8.27
CA ALA A 340 -30.03 29.62 8.51
C ALA A 340 -29.63 29.77 9.99
N SER A 341 -28.40 30.24 10.26
CA SER A 341 -27.88 30.42 11.61
C SER A 341 -27.45 31.87 11.89
N SER A 342 -27.71 32.35 13.10
CA SER A 342 -27.33 33.69 13.57
C SER A 342 -25.98 33.67 14.32
N THR A 343 -25.02 32.90 13.83
CA THR A 343 -23.82 32.49 14.58
C THR A 343 -22.55 32.56 13.73
N ILE A 344 -21.41 32.09 14.27
CA ILE A 344 -20.16 32.01 13.52
C ILE A 344 -20.17 30.74 12.68
N LEU A 345 -19.95 30.88 11.38
CA LEU A 345 -19.62 29.78 10.48
C LEU A 345 -18.14 29.87 10.08
N SER A 346 -17.47 28.73 9.96
CA SER A 346 -16.11 28.62 9.43
C SER A 346 -15.97 27.42 8.48
N VAL A 347 -15.11 27.60 7.48
CA VAL A 347 -14.57 26.54 6.65
C VAL A 347 -13.08 26.76 6.43
N THR A 348 -12.30 25.70 6.52
CA THR A 348 -10.89 25.66 6.07
C THR A 348 -10.74 24.54 5.05
N ALA A 349 -9.90 24.74 4.03
CA ALA A 349 -9.65 23.79 2.96
C ALA A 349 -8.15 23.74 2.66
N HIS A 350 -7.61 22.53 2.57
CA HIS A 350 -6.18 22.24 2.43
C HIS A 350 -5.98 21.24 1.30
N ALA A 351 -5.08 21.52 0.35
CA ALA A 351 -4.73 20.62 -0.75
C ALA A 351 -3.37 19.96 -0.48
N TYR A 352 -3.36 18.63 -0.41
CA TYR A 352 -2.18 17.82 -0.14
C TYR A 352 -1.76 16.99 -1.37
N SER A 353 -0.50 17.13 -1.76
CA SER A 353 0.15 16.25 -2.74
C SER A 353 0.70 15.00 -2.09
N GLY A 354 0.70 13.89 -2.83
CA GLY A 354 1.37 12.65 -2.41
C GLY A 354 0.58 11.73 -1.49
N ALA A 355 -0.68 12.03 -1.16
CA ALA A 355 -1.56 11.15 -0.39
C ALA A 355 -2.15 10.01 -1.26
N ASP A 356 -2.54 8.88 -0.64
CA ASP A 356 -3.11 7.73 -1.35
C ASP A 356 -4.46 8.08 -2.03
N PRO A 357 -4.59 7.93 -3.36
CA PRO A 357 -5.79 8.34 -4.09
C PRO A 357 -6.99 7.39 -3.87
N VAL A 358 -6.77 6.19 -3.33
CA VAL A 358 -7.80 5.15 -3.15
C VAL A 358 -8.26 5.07 -1.70
N ALA A 359 -7.33 5.08 -0.74
CA ALA A 359 -7.61 4.93 0.69
C ALA A 359 -6.64 5.78 1.54
N PRO A 360 -6.79 7.12 1.54
CA PRO A 360 -5.89 8.00 2.29
C PRO A 360 -6.06 7.86 3.80
N LEU A 361 -7.29 7.77 4.31
CA LEU A 361 -7.55 7.80 5.75
C LEU A 361 -6.94 6.60 6.49
N ASP A 362 -6.09 6.87 7.49
CA ASP A 362 -5.46 5.86 8.35
C ASP A 362 -6.16 5.72 9.71
N ALA A 363 -6.12 6.79 10.51
CA ALA A 363 -6.69 6.85 11.84
C ALA A 363 -7.31 8.23 12.11
N ILE A 364 -8.18 8.28 13.13
CA ILE A 364 -8.91 9.48 13.53
C ILE A 364 -8.86 9.62 15.04
N ALA A 365 -8.88 10.86 15.53
CA ALA A 365 -9.05 11.16 16.94
C ALA A 365 -9.77 12.49 17.12
N SER A 366 -10.31 12.72 18.32
CA SER A 366 -10.96 13.97 18.68
C SER A 366 -10.57 14.40 20.09
N GLY A 367 -10.72 15.70 20.36
CA GLY A 367 -10.42 16.33 21.64
C GLY A 367 -11.42 17.43 21.96
N THR A 368 -11.52 17.78 23.24
CA THR A 368 -12.41 18.83 23.74
C THR A 368 -11.70 19.58 24.87
N ALA A 369 -11.76 20.92 24.84
CA ALA A 369 -11.39 21.79 25.95
C ALA A 369 -12.65 22.44 26.56
N ARG A 370 -12.71 22.50 27.90
CA ARG A 370 -13.80 23.15 28.65
C ARG A 370 -13.23 24.18 29.62
N GLY A 371 -12.91 25.36 29.11
CA GLY A 371 -12.28 26.44 29.89
C GLY A 371 -10.82 26.15 30.25
N LEU A 372 -10.06 25.54 29.33
CA LEU A 372 -8.66 25.15 29.51
C LEU A 372 -7.72 26.02 28.66
N THR A 373 -6.43 26.04 29.00
CA THR A 373 -5.38 26.71 28.21
C THR A 373 -4.75 25.81 27.13
N SER A 374 -5.25 24.59 26.96
CA SER A 374 -4.93 23.72 25.84
C SER A 374 -6.09 22.80 25.47
N ILE A 375 -6.07 22.32 24.24
CA ILE A 375 -6.89 21.20 23.75
C ILE A 375 -5.97 20.08 23.29
N GLN A 376 -6.35 18.83 23.55
CA GLN A 376 -5.61 17.64 23.09
C GLN A 376 -6.59 16.57 22.63
N THR A 377 -6.23 15.80 21.62
CA THR A 377 -7.00 14.62 21.22
C THR A 377 -6.83 13.45 22.19
N ALA A 378 -7.73 12.47 22.13
CA ALA A 378 -7.41 11.11 22.56
C ALA A 378 -6.14 10.59 21.83
N PRO A 379 -5.33 9.71 22.46
CA PRO A 379 -4.15 9.14 21.81
C PRO A 379 -4.50 8.28 20.59
N PHE A 380 -3.66 8.37 19.56
CA PHE A 380 -3.77 7.59 18.33
C PHE A 380 -2.39 7.07 17.88
N SER A 381 -2.37 6.25 16.84
CA SER A 381 -1.15 5.68 16.26
C SER A 381 -1.26 5.68 14.73
N THR A 382 -0.13 5.79 14.04
CA THR A 382 -0.06 5.58 12.59
C THR A 382 0.11 4.09 12.26
N SER A 383 -0.49 3.62 11.17
CA SER A 383 -0.20 2.27 10.64
C SER A 383 1.09 2.23 9.83
N SER A 384 1.49 3.36 9.21
CA SER A 384 2.65 3.44 8.33
C SER A 384 3.60 4.59 8.70
N ALA A 385 4.70 4.67 7.94
CA ALA A 385 5.58 5.83 7.84
C ALA A 385 5.28 6.62 6.56
N ASN A 386 5.69 7.89 6.51
CA ASN A 386 5.37 8.86 5.46
C ASN A 386 3.86 9.14 5.38
N GLU A 387 3.31 9.60 6.49
CA GLU A 387 1.90 10.03 6.61
C GLU A 387 1.84 11.53 6.97
N ILE A 388 0.68 12.15 6.81
CA ILE A 388 0.38 13.50 7.32
C ILE A 388 -0.68 13.39 8.41
N ILE A 389 -0.48 14.04 9.54
CA ILE A 389 -1.54 14.30 10.53
C ILE A 389 -2.06 15.69 10.24
N VAL A 390 -3.38 15.84 10.06
CA VAL A 390 -4.02 17.14 9.91
C VAL A 390 -5.03 17.29 11.05
N ALA A 391 -4.86 18.34 11.85
CA ALA A 391 -5.70 18.64 13.00
C ALA A 391 -6.40 19.99 12.80
N GLY A 392 -7.70 20.05 13.05
CA GLY A 392 -8.47 21.28 13.07
C GLY A 392 -9.10 21.50 14.43
N MET A 393 -9.45 22.75 14.74
CA MET A 393 -10.27 23.09 15.88
C MET A 393 -11.30 24.17 15.55
N MET A 394 -12.39 24.20 16.32
CA MET A 394 -13.35 25.30 16.40
C MET A 394 -13.38 25.82 17.85
N SER A 395 -13.65 27.11 18.03
CA SER A 395 -13.78 27.72 19.37
C SER A 395 -15.23 27.91 19.80
N GLY A 396 -15.58 27.28 20.92
CA GLY A 396 -16.76 27.57 21.74
C GLY A 396 -16.63 28.84 22.60
N SER A 397 -15.49 29.54 22.55
CA SER A 397 -15.29 30.85 23.18
C SER A 397 -15.58 32.05 22.25
N SER A 398 -16.08 31.82 21.03
CA SER A 398 -16.16 32.85 19.97
C SER A 398 -14.77 33.26 19.44
N CYS A 399 -14.42 34.56 19.42
CA CYS A 399 -13.09 35.01 18.97
C CYS A 399 -12.05 34.76 20.09
N ILE A 400 -10.94 34.09 19.76
CA ILE A 400 -9.81 33.81 20.65
C ILE A 400 -8.48 34.23 20.01
N THR A 401 -7.51 34.62 20.83
CA THR A 401 -6.11 34.78 20.36
C THR A 401 -5.71 33.54 19.56
N PRO A 402 -5.08 33.68 18.37
CA PRO A 402 -4.59 32.55 17.59
C PRO A 402 -3.85 31.54 18.49
N PRO A 403 -4.17 30.25 18.40
CA PRO A 403 -3.48 29.23 19.18
C PRO A 403 -2.02 29.11 18.76
N SER A 404 -1.21 28.50 19.63
CA SER A 404 0.10 27.99 19.21
C SER A 404 0.02 26.47 18.94
N PRO A 405 0.78 25.96 17.95
CA PRO A 405 0.66 24.59 17.49
C PRO A 405 1.20 23.58 18.50
N GLY A 406 0.88 22.32 18.28
CA GLY A 406 1.46 21.19 18.97
C GLY A 406 2.95 21.04 18.70
N SER A 407 3.66 20.36 19.61
CA SER A 407 5.08 20.10 19.43
C SER A 407 5.32 19.21 18.19
N GLY A 408 6.02 19.76 17.19
CA GLY A 408 6.26 19.10 15.92
C GLY A 408 5.15 19.28 14.87
N TYR A 409 4.19 20.17 15.11
CA TYR A 409 3.18 20.60 14.13
C TYR A 409 3.49 22.02 13.61
N ALA A 410 3.05 22.33 12.39
CA ALA A 410 3.02 23.68 11.82
C ALA A 410 1.59 24.23 11.89
N MET A 411 1.41 25.49 12.30
CA MET A 411 0.13 26.19 12.10
C MET A 411 0.00 26.55 10.64
N GLU A 412 -1.10 26.11 10.02
CA GLU A 412 -1.33 26.26 8.60
C GLU A 412 -2.45 27.28 8.31
N ILE A 413 -3.51 27.30 9.12
CA ILE A 413 -4.58 28.32 9.04
C ILE A 413 -4.98 28.84 10.43
N ASP A 414 -5.08 30.17 10.53
CA ASP A 414 -5.87 30.87 11.54
C ASP A 414 -7.07 31.56 10.87
N VAL A 415 -8.30 31.20 11.29
CA VAL A 415 -9.54 31.69 10.66
C VAL A 415 -10.00 33.00 11.30
N LEU A 416 -9.93 34.10 10.54
CA LEU A 416 -10.12 35.47 11.03
C LEU A 416 -11.38 36.14 10.43
N PRO A 417 -12.60 35.87 10.93
CA PRO A 417 -13.82 36.47 10.41
C PRO A 417 -13.89 37.98 10.69
N SER A 418 -14.54 38.70 9.78
CA SER A 418 -14.81 40.14 9.96
C SER A 418 -15.61 40.40 11.24
N GLY A 419 -15.15 41.37 12.06
CA GLY A 419 -15.73 41.66 13.38
C GLY A 419 -15.21 40.80 14.53
N CYS A 420 -14.19 39.96 14.30
CA CYS A 420 -13.29 39.49 15.35
C CYS A 420 -11.95 40.25 15.30
N SER A 421 -11.31 40.40 16.46
CA SER A 421 -9.91 40.85 16.59
C SER A 421 -8.91 39.69 16.57
N SER A 422 -9.35 38.49 16.19
CA SER A 422 -8.74 37.21 16.60
C SER A 422 -9.42 36.00 15.95
N ALA A 423 -8.80 34.82 16.06
CA ALA A 423 -9.22 33.60 15.38
C ALA A 423 -10.53 33.00 15.95
N VAL A 424 -11.24 32.18 15.16
CA VAL A 424 -12.43 31.41 15.63
C VAL A 424 -12.30 29.90 15.40
N ALA A 425 -11.45 29.52 14.46
CA ALA A 425 -11.05 28.17 14.13
C ALA A 425 -9.59 28.21 13.68
N ALA A 426 -8.90 27.08 13.74
CA ALA A 426 -7.53 26.97 13.26
C ALA A 426 -7.23 25.55 12.78
N ALA A 427 -6.18 25.39 11.99
CA ALA A 427 -5.67 24.10 11.54
C ALA A 427 -4.15 24.03 11.62
N GLU A 428 -3.64 22.86 12.02
CA GLU A 428 -2.23 22.51 12.05
C GLU A 428 -2.00 21.18 11.33
N ASP A 429 -0.78 20.96 10.84
CA ASP A 429 -0.37 19.65 10.32
C ASP A 429 1.03 19.21 10.79
N ALA A 430 1.31 17.91 10.66
CA ALA A 430 2.61 17.33 10.96
C ALA A 430 2.95 16.16 10.04
N VAL A 431 4.10 16.24 9.37
CA VAL A 431 4.65 15.15 8.55
C VAL A 431 5.25 14.06 9.44
N VAL A 432 4.82 12.82 9.22
CA VAL A 432 5.22 11.64 9.99
C VAL A 432 6.18 10.78 9.16
N THR A 433 7.49 10.96 9.36
CA THR A 433 8.55 10.28 8.58
C THR A 433 8.83 8.84 9.02
N SER A 434 8.38 8.44 10.21
CA SER A 434 8.48 7.07 10.76
C SER A 434 7.19 6.73 11.50
N GLN A 435 6.84 5.44 11.59
CA GLN A 435 5.62 5.02 12.27
C GLN A 435 5.63 5.46 13.75
N ARG A 436 4.54 6.05 14.23
CA ARG A 436 4.41 6.56 15.61
C ARG A 436 3.22 5.91 16.32
N SER A 437 3.39 5.59 17.60
CA SER A 437 2.33 5.06 18.46
C SER A 437 2.08 5.97 19.66
N ASN A 438 0.83 5.98 20.14
CA ASN A 438 0.40 6.72 21.33
C ASN A 438 0.77 8.22 21.28
N ILE A 439 0.48 8.87 20.15
CA ILE A 439 0.66 10.30 19.92
C ILE A 439 -0.68 11.05 20.02
N THR A 440 -0.61 12.36 20.24
CA THR A 440 -1.76 13.28 20.26
C THR A 440 -1.48 14.47 19.35
N ALA A 441 -2.53 15.13 18.85
CA ALA A 441 -2.45 16.51 18.39
C ALA A 441 -2.90 17.44 19.52
N SER A 442 -2.45 18.69 19.49
CA SER A 442 -2.74 19.62 20.58
C SER A 442 -2.50 21.07 20.18
N MET A 443 -3.43 21.96 20.53
CA MET A 443 -3.23 23.40 20.42
C MET A 443 -3.22 24.05 21.80
N THR A 444 -2.49 25.16 21.95
CA THR A 444 -2.37 25.91 23.21
C THR A 444 -2.91 27.34 23.08
N PHE A 445 -3.53 27.84 24.15
CA PHE A 445 -4.26 29.10 24.19
C PHE A 445 -3.65 30.07 25.21
N SER A 446 -3.75 31.38 24.93
CA SER A 446 -3.33 32.43 25.87
C SER A 446 -4.23 32.57 27.10
N SER A 447 -5.42 31.96 27.09
CA SER A 447 -6.44 32.07 28.13
C SER A 447 -7.41 30.88 28.09
N ASN A 448 -8.17 30.69 29.17
CA ASN A 448 -9.14 29.61 29.30
C ASN A 448 -10.18 29.64 28.17
N THR A 449 -10.20 28.56 27.40
CA THR A 449 -10.95 28.44 26.14
C THR A 449 -11.82 27.19 26.14
N TRP A 450 -13.01 27.30 25.55
CA TRP A 450 -13.84 26.17 25.14
C TRP A 450 -13.59 25.94 23.65
N ALA A 451 -13.32 24.70 23.27
CA ALA A 451 -13.01 24.33 21.90
C ALA A 451 -13.24 22.83 21.68
N ASP A 452 -13.47 22.45 20.43
CA ASP A 452 -13.49 21.07 19.97
C ASP A 452 -12.47 20.87 18.83
N MET A 453 -11.83 19.69 18.80
CA MET A 453 -10.73 19.34 17.89
C MET A 453 -10.99 17.98 17.22
N ILE A 454 -10.62 17.87 15.94
CA ILE A 454 -10.63 16.62 15.16
C ILE A 454 -9.28 16.48 14.45
N VAL A 455 -8.75 15.26 14.46
CA VAL A 455 -7.61 14.80 13.69
C VAL A 455 -8.05 13.73 12.70
N ALA A 456 -7.50 13.81 11.49
CA ALA A 456 -7.31 12.64 10.64
C ALA A 456 -5.83 12.48 10.28
N ILE A 457 -5.43 11.23 10.08
CA ILE A 457 -4.13 10.88 9.51
C ILE A 457 -4.34 10.38 8.09
N SER A 458 -3.52 10.82 7.14
CA SER A 458 -3.57 10.37 5.75
C SER A 458 -2.27 9.70 5.30
N ARG A 459 -2.41 8.55 4.64
CA ARG A 459 -1.35 7.70 4.07
C ARG A 459 -0.81 8.27 2.77
N SER A 460 0.47 8.02 2.49
CA SER A 460 1.09 8.41 1.22
C SER A 460 0.78 7.45 0.08
N ALA A 461 0.76 7.97 -1.15
CA ALA A 461 0.62 7.20 -2.36
C ALA A 461 1.82 6.27 -2.57
N ARG A 462 1.54 5.02 -2.93
CA ARG A 462 2.54 4.00 -3.30
C ARG A 462 3.19 4.32 -4.66
N ARG A 463 4.10 5.30 -4.69
CA ARG A 463 4.76 5.74 -5.93
C ARG A 463 3.77 6.58 -6.76
N ALA A 464 3.59 6.36 -8.06
CA ALA A 464 4.43 5.62 -9.01
C ALA A 464 5.46 6.58 -9.65
N GLN A 465 6.51 6.05 -10.29
CA GLN A 465 7.55 6.92 -10.83
C GLN A 465 7.37 7.22 -12.32
N HIS A 466 7.49 8.50 -12.64
CA HIS A 466 7.66 9.00 -14.00
C HIS A 466 9.12 8.80 -14.47
N ARG A 467 9.31 8.85 -15.79
CA ARG A 467 10.41 8.24 -16.55
C ARG A 467 11.82 8.79 -16.26
N PRO A 468 12.82 7.90 -16.08
CA PRO A 468 14.14 8.06 -16.71
C PRO A 468 14.35 7.12 -17.90
N SER A 469 15.38 7.40 -18.70
CA SER A 469 15.62 6.75 -19.99
C SER A 469 16.26 5.36 -19.92
N ARG A 470 15.76 4.46 -20.78
CA ARG A 470 16.39 3.22 -21.29
C ARG A 470 16.91 2.22 -20.24
N SER A 471 16.16 1.15 -20.07
CA SER A 471 16.62 -0.12 -19.50
C SER A 471 17.91 -0.60 -20.17
N ALA A 472 18.96 -0.75 -19.37
CA ALA A 472 20.17 -1.50 -19.69
C ALA A 472 20.20 -2.72 -18.77
N ILE A 473 19.45 -3.76 -19.14
CA ILE A 473 19.67 -5.11 -18.58
C ILE A 473 21.09 -5.53 -18.96
N PRO A 474 21.97 -5.87 -18.00
CA PRO A 474 23.23 -6.52 -18.32
C PRO A 474 22.90 -7.84 -19.03
N ARG A 475 23.21 -7.93 -20.32
CA ARG A 475 23.14 -9.22 -21.01
C ARG A 475 24.26 -10.10 -20.45
N ALA A 476 23.92 -10.98 -19.51
CA ALA A 476 24.60 -12.26 -19.41
C ALA A 476 24.42 -12.93 -20.77
N ARG A 477 25.46 -12.93 -21.60
CA ARG A 477 25.40 -13.56 -22.91
C ARG A 477 25.61 -15.06 -22.76
N CYS A 478 24.58 -15.81 -23.10
CA CYS A 478 24.69 -16.61 -24.31
C CYS A 478 24.80 -15.68 -25.55
#